data_AF-A0A9C8P5E7-F1
#
_entry.id   AF-A0A9C8P5E7-F1
#
_cell.length_a   1.000
_cell.length_b   1.000
_cell.length_c   1.000
_cell.angle_alpha   90.00
_cell.angle_beta   90.00
_cell.angle_gamma   90.00
#
_symmetry.space_group_name_H-M   'P 1'
#
loop_
_entity.id
_entity.type
_entity.pdbx_description
1 polymer ?
#
loop_
_entity_poly.entity_id
_entity_poly.type
_entity_poly.pdbx_seq_one_letter_code
_entity_poly.pdbx_strand_id
1 'polypeptide(L)'
;MEDGNEHLEHYLRELQRITQAAHITLEEVYSDSWIPNFVREPDHYIMALHLPGITPAALLPPLAGKALMRISLKAWQVQPVKIRPREGTIQAAESWLDASTELSQTLVVSADEDDGHAILSGSTPAHRPTERGYSTEHWVVGIQLEQLDGEGDYQASETYIYIDPRGGVGSGKRYTPSTFARRGDPGRWQRIEA
;
A
#
# COMPACT_ATOMS: atom_id res chain seq x y z
N MET A 1 30.73 16.69 27.57
CA MET A 1 29.55 17.20 26.85
C MET A 1 29.30 16.24 25.69
N GLU A 2 28.65 15.09 25.95
CA GLU A 2 28.44 14.03 24.95
C GLU A 2 26.96 13.60 24.86
N ASP A 3 26.18 13.83 25.91
CA ASP A 3 24.79 13.38 26.07
C ASP A 3 23.76 14.07 25.14
N GLY A 4 24.10 15.27 24.64
CA GLY A 4 23.23 16.04 23.73
C GLY A 4 23.24 15.55 22.28
N ASN A 5 24.32 14.87 21.86
CA ASN A 5 24.45 14.37 20.48
C ASN A 5 23.69 13.05 20.30
N GLU A 6 23.71 12.16 21.30
CA GLU A 6 22.99 10.89 21.26
C GLU A 6 21.47 11.08 21.24
N HIS A 7 20.96 12.07 22.00
CA HIS A 7 19.54 12.43 21.98
C HIS A 7 19.13 13.11 20.66
N LEU A 8 19.98 13.94 20.06
CA LEU A 8 19.71 14.56 18.77
C LEU A 8 19.74 13.52 17.64
N GLU A 9 20.70 12.59 17.64
CA GLU A 9 20.75 11.49 16.68
C GLU A 9 19.58 10.53 16.86
N HIS A 10 19.18 10.22 18.09
CA HIS A 10 17.97 9.43 18.37
C HIS A 10 16.72 10.16 17.87
N TYR A 11 16.61 11.47 18.13
CA TYR A 11 15.47 12.28 17.70
C TYR A 11 15.42 12.46 16.18
N LEU A 12 16.57 12.61 15.51
CA LEU A 12 16.68 12.66 14.05
C LEU A 12 16.38 11.30 13.41
N ARG A 13 16.79 10.20 14.05
CA ARG A 13 16.52 8.83 13.59
C ARG A 13 15.04 8.47 13.81
N GLU A 14 14.42 8.93 14.90
CA GLU A 14 12.96 8.86 15.08
C GLU A 14 12.21 9.76 14.11
N LEU A 15 12.67 10.99 13.85
CA LEU A 15 12.09 11.88 12.84
C LEU A 15 12.22 11.29 11.43
N GLN A 16 13.34 10.68 11.07
CA GLN A 16 13.51 9.93 9.82
C GLN A 16 12.56 8.74 9.77
N ARG A 17 12.48 7.94 10.85
CA ARG A 17 11.56 6.80 10.94
C ARG A 17 10.08 7.22 10.83
N ILE A 18 9.73 8.41 11.33
CA ILE A 18 8.39 9.00 11.23
C ILE A 18 8.13 9.60 9.85
N THR A 19 9.15 10.14 9.16
CA THR A 19 9.03 10.76 7.83
C THR A 19 9.15 9.77 6.66
N GLN A 20 9.60 8.54 6.90
CA GLN A 20 9.89 7.53 5.88
C GLN A 20 9.21 6.17 6.13
N ALA A 21 8.05 6.15 6.80
CA ALA A 21 7.25 4.94 6.85
C ALA A 21 6.83 4.51 5.43
N ALA A 22 6.76 3.20 5.19
CA ALA A 22 6.21 2.65 3.95
C ALA A 22 4.87 3.32 3.66
N HIS A 23 4.67 3.83 2.45
CA HIS A 23 3.47 4.60 2.12
C HIS A 23 3.07 4.37 0.68
N ILE A 24 1.80 4.60 0.38
CA ILE A 24 1.25 4.45 -0.95
C ILE A 24 0.88 5.82 -1.51
N THR A 25 1.19 6.05 -2.77
CA THR A 25 0.67 7.16 -3.58
C THR A 25 -0.25 6.60 -4.66
N LEU A 26 -1.21 7.40 -5.10
CA LEU A 26 -2.12 7.07 -6.20
C LEU A 26 -2.03 8.15 -7.27
N GLU A 27 -1.99 7.74 -8.53
CA GLU A 27 -2.12 8.62 -9.69
C GLU A 27 -3.35 8.23 -10.50
N GLU A 28 -4.17 9.22 -10.85
CA GLU A 28 -5.37 9.02 -11.66
C GLU A 28 -5.00 8.90 -13.13
N VAL A 29 -5.51 7.86 -13.79
CA VAL A 29 -5.33 7.67 -15.24
C VAL A 29 -6.66 7.88 -15.96
N TYR A 30 -6.63 8.76 -16.96
CA TYR A 30 -7.76 9.07 -17.81
C TYR A 30 -7.41 8.77 -19.27
N SER A 31 -8.29 8.04 -19.94
CA SER A 31 -8.33 7.91 -21.39
C SER A 31 -8.71 9.24 -22.04
N ASP A 32 -8.17 9.45 -23.24
CA ASP A 32 -8.49 10.60 -24.07
C ASP A 32 -10.00 10.73 -24.27
N SER A 33 -10.53 11.88 -23.84
CA SER A 33 -11.93 12.23 -23.97
C SER A 33 -12.10 13.73 -24.09
N TRP A 34 -13.18 14.13 -24.74
CA TRP A 34 -13.62 15.53 -24.81
C TRP A 34 -14.31 16.01 -23.51
N ILE A 35 -14.63 15.09 -22.60
CA ILE A 35 -15.25 15.39 -21.30
C ILE A 35 -14.14 15.78 -20.29
N PRO A 36 -14.26 16.93 -19.59
CA PRO A 36 -13.25 17.34 -18.62
C PRO A 36 -13.08 16.37 -17.44
N ASN A 37 -11.83 16.17 -16.99
CA ASN A 37 -11.47 15.20 -15.95
C ASN A 37 -12.16 15.46 -14.59
N PHE A 38 -12.41 16.72 -14.22
CA PHE A 38 -13.05 17.06 -12.93
C PHE A 38 -14.52 16.62 -12.82
N VAL A 39 -15.12 16.12 -13.91
CA VAL A 39 -16.49 15.58 -13.95
C VAL A 39 -16.51 14.06 -14.18
N ARG A 40 -15.34 13.43 -14.33
CA ARG A 40 -15.18 12.01 -14.65
C ARG A 40 -14.54 11.28 -13.48
N GLU A 41 -14.96 10.04 -13.31
CA GLU A 41 -14.17 9.08 -12.54
C GLU A 41 -12.94 8.67 -13.39
N PRO A 42 -11.77 8.46 -12.77
CA PRO A 42 -10.60 7.93 -13.46
C PRO A 42 -10.89 6.51 -13.95
N ASP A 43 -10.29 6.12 -15.07
CA ASP A 43 -10.48 4.77 -15.61
C ASP A 43 -9.81 3.71 -14.72
N HIS A 44 -8.66 4.07 -14.16
CA HIS A 44 -7.97 3.32 -13.11
C HIS A 44 -6.99 4.23 -12.37
N TYR A 45 -6.38 3.70 -11.31
CA TYR A 45 -5.28 4.34 -10.61
C TYR A 45 -3.99 3.57 -10.84
N ILE A 46 -2.88 4.30 -10.93
CA ILE A 46 -1.55 3.73 -10.73
C ILE A 46 -1.23 3.86 -9.25
N MET A 47 -1.00 2.73 -8.60
CA MET A 47 -0.54 2.66 -7.22
C MET A 47 0.98 2.57 -7.20
N ALA A 48 1.63 3.35 -6.35
CA ALA A 48 3.04 3.20 -6.03
C ALA A 48 3.24 3.03 -4.52
N LEU A 49 3.72 1.87 -4.12
CA LEU A 49 4.15 1.58 -2.75
C LEU A 49 5.63 1.93 -2.62
N HIS A 50 5.92 3.00 -1.88
CA HIS A 50 7.27 3.42 -1.54
C HIS A 50 7.73 2.70 -0.28
N LEU A 51 8.94 2.16 -0.32
CA LEU A 51 9.60 1.49 0.80
C LEU A 51 10.91 2.21 1.17
N PRO A 52 10.85 3.41 1.76
CA PRO A 52 12.05 4.14 2.14
C PRO A 52 12.98 3.30 3.03
N GLY A 53 14.28 3.40 2.79
CA GLY A 53 15.31 2.64 3.51
C GLY A 53 15.50 1.20 3.02
N ILE A 54 14.72 0.74 2.05
CA ILE A 54 14.92 -0.55 1.37
C ILE A 54 15.34 -0.26 -0.07
N THR A 55 16.47 -0.81 -0.51
CA THR A 55 16.88 -0.71 -1.91
C THR A 55 16.34 -1.90 -2.70
N PRO A 56 16.10 -1.78 -4.03
CA PRO A 56 15.69 -2.92 -4.85
C PRO A 56 16.68 -4.10 -4.76
N ALA A 57 17.98 -3.82 -4.64
CA ALA A 57 19.01 -4.84 -4.48
C ALA A 57 18.85 -5.69 -3.21
N ALA A 58 18.26 -5.15 -2.14
CA ALA A 58 18.00 -5.91 -0.92
C ALA A 58 16.93 -7.00 -1.12
N LEU A 59 16.06 -6.85 -2.12
CA LEU A 59 15.00 -7.80 -2.48
C LEU A 59 15.51 -8.93 -3.40
N LEU A 60 16.65 -8.72 -4.06
CA LEU A 60 17.27 -9.69 -4.95
C LEU A 60 18.16 -10.67 -4.16
N PRO A 61 18.12 -11.97 -4.47
CA PRO A 61 19.06 -12.92 -3.89
C PRO A 61 20.48 -12.69 -4.45
N PRO A 62 21.54 -12.81 -3.62
CA PRO A 62 22.91 -12.82 -4.11
C PRO A 62 23.17 -14.08 -4.97
N LEU A 63 24.26 -14.06 -5.75
CA LEU A 63 24.71 -15.19 -6.60
C LEU A 63 24.71 -16.55 -5.86
N ALA A 64 24.97 -16.54 -4.56
CA ALA A 64 24.73 -17.65 -3.66
C ALA A 64 24.16 -17.12 -2.33
N GLY A 65 22.98 -17.62 -1.94
CA GLY A 65 22.37 -17.28 -0.65
C GLY A 65 20.90 -16.86 -0.74
N LYS A 66 20.40 -16.29 0.35
CA LYS A 66 19.04 -15.78 0.49
C LYS A 66 19.04 -14.26 0.29
N ALA A 67 17.96 -13.70 -0.23
CA ALA A 67 17.79 -12.24 -0.31
C ALA A 67 17.80 -11.63 1.10
N LEU A 68 18.38 -10.45 1.26
CA LEU A 68 18.40 -9.76 2.57
C LEU A 68 16.99 -9.48 3.07
N MET A 69 16.09 -9.14 2.14
CA MET A 69 14.71 -8.82 2.44
C MET A 69 13.74 -9.52 1.51
N ARG A 70 12.54 -9.70 2.02
CA ARG A 70 11.43 -10.38 1.38
C ARG A 70 10.17 -9.56 1.58
N ILE A 71 9.54 -9.12 0.49
CA ILE A 71 8.21 -8.50 0.55
C ILE A 71 7.11 -9.47 0.11
N SER A 72 6.03 -9.51 0.88
CA SER A 72 4.77 -10.15 0.51
C SER A 72 3.61 -9.18 0.73
N LEU A 73 2.59 -9.23 -0.11
CA LEU A 73 1.44 -8.33 -0.07
C LEU A 73 0.13 -9.07 0.08
N LYS A 74 -0.85 -8.37 0.66
CA LYS A 74 -2.27 -8.70 0.61
C LYS A 74 -3.02 -7.47 0.19
N ALA A 75 -4.12 -7.65 -0.53
CA ALA A 75 -4.94 -6.53 -0.95
C ALA A 75 -6.42 -6.88 -0.86
N TRP A 76 -7.22 -5.89 -0.47
CA TRP A 76 -8.66 -5.98 -0.47
C TRP A 76 -9.27 -4.76 -1.14
N GLN A 77 -10.35 -4.96 -1.88
CA GLN A 77 -11.27 -3.91 -2.29
C GLN A 77 -12.37 -3.81 -1.23
N VAL A 78 -12.61 -2.60 -0.71
CA VAL A 78 -13.56 -2.37 0.38
C VAL A 78 -14.75 -1.58 -0.13
N GLN A 79 -15.94 -2.14 0.08
CA GLN A 79 -17.21 -1.42 -0.01
C GLN A 79 -17.50 -0.87 1.39
N PRO A 80 -17.41 0.45 1.62
CA PRO A 80 -17.71 1.02 2.92
C PRO A 80 -19.19 0.82 3.27
N VAL A 81 -19.53 1.04 4.55
CA VAL A 81 -20.93 1.04 5.01
C VAL A 81 -21.73 2.05 4.19
N LYS A 82 -22.84 1.60 3.61
CA LYS A 82 -23.81 2.48 2.96
C LYS A 82 -24.93 2.77 3.94
N ILE A 83 -25.17 4.05 4.22
CA ILE A 83 -26.21 4.53 5.13
C ILE A 83 -27.26 5.27 4.30
N ARG A 84 -28.54 5.01 4.55
CA ARG A 84 -29.62 5.84 3.99
C ARG A 84 -29.64 7.19 4.71
N PRO A 85 -29.37 8.32 4.02
CA PRO A 85 -29.20 9.61 4.69
C PRO A 85 -30.46 10.09 5.44
N ARG A 86 -31.66 9.74 4.95
CA ARG A 86 -32.93 10.18 5.55
C ARG A 86 -33.31 9.45 6.83
N GLU A 87 -32.91 8.18 6.97
CA GLU A 87 -33.34 7.30 8.06
C GLU A 87 -32.20 6.95 9.02
N GLY A 88 -30.95 7.20 8.64
CA GLY A 88 -29.77 6.77 9.40
C GLY A 88 -29.59 5.25 9.45
N THR A 89 -30.38 4.50 8.70
CA THR A 89 -30.36 3.04 8.66
C THR A 89 -29.25 2.53 7.75
N ILE A 90 -28.59 1.43 8.16
CA ILE A 90 -27.57 0.77 7.34
C ILE A 90 -28.27 0.10 6.15
N GLN A 91 -27.95 0.57 4.96
CA GLN A 91 -28.42 0.02 3.69
C GLN A 91 -27.56 -1.18 3.25
N ALA A 92 -26.25 -1.08 3.47
CA ALA A 92 -25.31 -2.17 3.24
C ALA A 92 -24.21 -2.10 4.30
N ALA A 93 -23.93 -3.25 4.92
CA ALA A 93 -22.76 -3.40 5.78
C ALA A 93 -21.48 -3.30 4.95
N GLU A 94 -20.38 -2.99 5.62
CA GLU A 94 -19.06 -3.01 5.02
C GLU A 94 -18.73 -4.41 4.48
N SER A 95 -18.11 -4.47 3.29
CA SER A 95 -17.72 -5.72 2.65
C SER A 95 -16.31 -5.60 2.07
N TRP A 96 -15.54 -6.68 2.16
CA TRP A 96 -14.14 -6.75 1.76
C TRP A 96 -14.00 -7.89 0.75
N LEU A 97 -13.54 -7.56 -0.45
CA LEU A 97 -13.28 -8.53 -1.50
C LEU A 97 -11.77 -8.69 -1.64
N ASP A 98 -11.28 -9.93 -1.65
CA ASP A 98 -9.87 -10.19 -1.89
C ASP A 98 -9.47 -9.68 -3.29
N ALA A 99 -8.33 -9.02 -3.35
CA ALA A 99 -7.72 -8.49 -4.55
C ALA A 99 -6.19 -8.74 -4.55
N SER A 100 -5.72 -9.62 -3.66
CA SER A 100 -4.30 -9.85 -3.43
C SER A 100 -3.60 -10.33 -4.69
N THR A 101 -4.21 -11.26 -5.43
CA THR A 101 -3.62 -11.84 -6.64
C THR A 101 -3.56 -10.83 -7.77
N GLU A 102 -4.67 -10.12 -8.03
CA GLU A 102 -4.75 -9.14 -9.10
C GLU A 102 -3.79 -7.97 -8.87
N LEU A 103 -3.67 -7.49 -7.63
CA LEU A 103 -2.70 -6.44 -7.32
C LEU A 103 -1.26 -6.95 -7.41
N SER A 104 -0.94 -8.12 -6.84
CA SER A 104 0.45 -8.62 -6.86
C SER A 104 0.98 -8.86 -8.27
N GLN A 105 0.11 -9.21 -9.22
CA GLN A 105 0.49 -9.48 -10.62
C GLN A 105 0.78 -8.20 -11.42
N THR A 106 0.29 -7.05 -10.99
CA THR A 106 0.52 -5.77 -11.71
C THR A 106 1.71 -5.00 -11.17
N LEU A 107 2.18 -5.33 -9.97
CA LEU A 107 3.26 -4.60 -9.30
C LEU A 107 4.63 -4.98 -9.87
N VAL A 108 5.41 -3.96 -10.20
CA VAL A 108 6.79 -4.07 -10.66
C VAL A 108 7.70 -3.35 -9.68
N VAL A 109 8.82 -3.98 -9.34
CA VAL A 109 9.85 -3.39 -8.48
C VAL A 109 10.73 -2.48 -9.31
N SER A 110 10.90 -1.24 -8.85
CA SER A 110 11.77 -0.22 -9.45
C SER A 110 12.51 0.55 -8.37
N ALA A 111 13.54 1.30 -8.75
CA ALA A 111 14.20 2.26 -7.89
C ALA A 111 13.54 3.63 -8.04
N ASP A 112 13.31 4.32 -6.94
CA ASP A 112 13.00 5.75 -6.94
C ASP A 112 14.15 6.55 -7.57
N GLU A 113 13.82 7.54 -8.40
CA GLU A 113 14.82 8.34 -9.11
C GLU A 113 15.58 9.30 -8.19
N ASP A 114 14.95 9.74 -7.08
CA ASP A 114 15.51 10.76 -6.20
C ASP A 114 16.39 10.16 -5.10
N ASP A 115 15.94 9.09 -4.45
CA ASP A 115 16.60 8.51 -3.26
C ASP A 115 16.98 7.02 -3.40
N GLY A 116 16.60 6.38 -4.51
CA GLY A 116 16.96 5.00 -4.82
C GLY A 116 16.28 3.94 -3.96
N HIS A 117 15.25 4.27 -3.17
CA HIS A 117 14.49 3.24 -2.45
C HIS A 117 13.65 2.39 -3.41
N ALA A 118 13.20 1.24 -2.94
CA ALA A 118 12.33 0.36 -3.68
C ALA A 118 10.93 0.96 -3.78
N ILE A 119 10.42 1.05 -5.01
CA ILE A 119 9.02 1.35 -5.31
C ILE A 119 8.42 0.11 -5.97
N LEU A 120 7.26 -0.32 -5.46
CA LEU A 120 6.41 -1.30 -6.14
C LEU A 120 5.27 -0.54 -6.79
N SER A 121 5.28 -0.44 -8.12
CA SER A 121 4.28 0.32 -8.88
C SER A 121 3.48 -0.57 -9.82
N GLY A 122 2.19 -0.29 -9.96
CA GLY A 122 1.29 -1.09 -10.79
C GLY A 122 -0.13 -0.53 -10.85
N SER A 123 -0.88 -0.98 -11.85
CA SER A 123 -2.29 -0.59 -11.99
C SER A 123 -3.14 -1.26 -10.90
N THR A 124 -4.00 -0.47 -10.24
CA THR A 124 -4.95 -1.00 -9.26
C THR A 124 -6.03 -1.82 -9.95
N PRO A 125 -6.48 -2.94 -9.35
CA PRO A 125 -7.64 -3.66 -9.88
C PRO A 125 -8.88 -2.76 -9.84
N ALA A 126 -9.61 -2.72 -10.96
CA ALA A 126 -10.84 -1.93 -11.11
C ALA A 126 -11.87 -2.32 -10.03
N HIS A 127 -12.59 -1.34 -9.48
CA HIS A 127 -13.59 -1.58 -8.46
C HIS A 127 -14.67 -2.55 -8.95
N ARG A 128 -14.96 -3.56 -8.12
CA ARG A 128 -15.93 -4.60 -8.41
C ARG A 128 -17.18 -4.45 -7.53
N PRO A 129 -18.36 -4.87 -8.03
CA PRO A 129 -19.56 -4.95 -7.22
C PRO A 129 -19.44 -6.10 -6.21
N THR A 130 -19.99 -5.89 -5.01
CA THR A 130 -20.20 -6.94 -4.00
C THR A 130 -21.36 -7.85 -4.39
N GLU A 131 -21.54 -8.96 -3.67
CA GLU A 131 -22.68 -9.87 -3.86
C GLU A 131 -24.05 -9.16 -3.80
N ARG A 132 -24.11 -8.01 -3.12
CA ARG A 132 -25.32 -7.18 -2.97
C ARG A 132 -25.45 -6.09 -4.05
N GLY A 133 -24.55 -6.07 -5.03
CA GLY A 133 -24.57 -5.13 -6.15
C GLY A 133 -23.97 -3.75 -5.87
N TYR A 134 -23.36 -3.52 -4.70
CA TYR A 134 -22.71 -2.24 -4.38
C TYR A 134 -21.25 -2.27 -4.82
N SER A 135 -20.77 -1.21 -5.48
CA SER A 135 -19.36 -1.11 -5.84
C SER A 135 -18.47 -0.97 -4.60
N THR A 136 -17.32 -1.63 -4.65
CA THR A 136 -16.18 -1.27 -3.81
C THR A 136 -15.68 0.14 -4.16
N GLU A 137 -15.09 0.84 -3.20
CA GLU A 137 -14.68 2.25 -3.35
C GLU A 137 -13.29 2.52 -2.77
N HIS A 138 -12.82 1.68 -1.86
CA HIS A 138 -11.55 1.85 -1.17
C HIS A 138 -10.67 0.62 -1.38
N TRP A 139 -9.39 0.74 -1.04
CA TRP A 139 -8.48 -0.40 -0.95
C TRP A 139 -7.86 -0.51 0.43
N VAL A 140 -7.50 -1.73 0.80
CA VAL A 140 -6.60 -1.99 1.91
C VAL A 140 -5.45 -2.81 1.40
N VAL A 141 -4.22 -2.40 1.68
CA VAL A 141 -3.00 -3.12 1.33
C VAL A 141 -2.29 -3.51 2.61
N GLY A 142 -2.14 -4.81 2.82
CA GLY A 142 -1.24 -5.38 3.81
C GLY A 142 0.14 -5.57 3.21
N ILE A 143 1.17 -5.22 3.96
CA ILE A 143 2.57 -5.36 3.57
C ILE A 143 3.26 -6.18 4.66
N GLN A 144 3.87 -7.29 4.26
CA GLN A 144 4.72 -8.12 5.10
C GLN A 144 6.16 -7.98 4.59
N LEU A 145 7.03 -7.44 5.43
CA LEU A 145 8.46 -7.34 5.18
C LEU A 145 9.17 -8.34 6.09
N GLU A 146 9.83 -9.33 5.48
CA GLU A 146 10.66 -10.30 6.18
C GLU A 146 12.14 -9.94 5.97
N GLN A 147 12.87 -9.76 7.06
CA GLN A 147 14.30 -9.44 7.05
C GLN A 147 15.11 -10.65 7.48
N LEU A 148 16.17 -10.97 6.74
CA LEU A 148 17.11 -12.02 7.08
C LEU A 148 17.93 -11.59 8.30
N ASP A 149 17.90 -12.39 9.36
CA ASP A 149 18.69 -12.17 10.57
C ASP A 149 20.10 -12.80 10.48
N GLY A 150 20.91 -12.55 11.50
CA GLY A 150 22.28 -13.07 11.59
C GLY A 150 22.38 -14.59 11.81
N GLU A 151 21.27 -15.25 12.13
CA GLU A 151 21.18 -16.71 12.30
C GLU A 151 20.76 -17.41 11.00
N GLY A 152 20.34 -16.63 9.99
CA GLY A 152 19.94 -17.11 8.67
C GLY A 152 18.44 -17.35 8.54
N ASP A 153 17.64 -16.89 9.50
CA ASP A 153 16.19 -16.96 9.52
C ASP A 153 15.54 -15.62 9.16
N TYR A 154 14.25 -15.64 8.83
CA TYR A 154 13.51 -14.43 8.45
C TYR A 154 12.62 -13.97 9.59
N GLN A 155 12.72 -12.69 9.92
CA GLN A 155 11.83 -12.02 10.88
C GLN A 155 10.82 -11.16 10.12
N ALA A 156 9.54 -11.47 10.26
CA ALA A 156 8.46 -10.78 9.57
C ALA A 156 7.92 -9.60 10.37
N SER A 157 7.68 -8.48 9.68
CA SER A 157 6.95 -7.32 10.17
C SER A 157 5.78 -7.02 9.26
N GLU A 158 4.61 -6.75 9.83
CA GLU A 158 3.37 -6.53 9.08
C GLU A 158 2.84 -5.13 9.32
N THR A 159 2.42 -4.46 8.23
CA THR A 159 1.77 -3.17 8.28
C THR A 159 0.62 -3.11 7.29
N TYR A 160 -0.34 -2.22 7.53
CA TYR A 160 -1.54 -2.10 6.70
C TYR A 160 -1.85 -0.64 6.39
N ILE A 161 -2.17 -0.38 5.13
CA ILE A 161 -2.49 0.94 4.61
C ILE A 161 -3.92 0.90 4.07
N TYR A 162 -4.75 1.82 4.56
CA TYR A 162 -6.10 2.04 4.07
C TYR A 162 -6.11 3.20 3.08
N ILE A 163 -6.79 3.02 1.95
CA ILE A 163 -6.74 3.92 0.81
C ILE A 163 -8.16 4.30 0.42
N ASP A 164 -8.54 5.55 0.70
CA ASP A 164 -9.77 6.18 0.21
C ASP A 164 -9.40 7.27 -0.81
N PRO A 165 -9.53 7.00 -2.13
CA PRO A 165 -9.18 7.94 -3.18
C PRO A 165 -9.90 9.29 -3.08
N ARG A 166 -11.12 9.32 -2.50
CA ARG A 166 -11.87 10.57 -2.30
C ARG A 166 -11.19 11.50 -1.31
N GLY A 167 -10.31 10.97 -0.46
CA GLY A 167 -9.46 11.72 0.46
C GLY A 167 -8.25 12.40 -0.19
N GLY A 168 -8.07 12.26 -1.50
CA GLY A 168 -7.04 12.92 -2.31
C GLY A 168 -6.16 11.94 -3.08
N VAL A 169 -5.52 12.43 -4.14
CA VAL A 169 -4.63 11.66 -5.04
C VAL A 169 -3.47 12.55 -5.51
N GLY A 170 -2.57 11.98 -6.29
CA GLY A 170 -1.36 12.63 -6.81
C GLY A 170 -0.17 12.55 -5.85
N SER A 171 1.00 12.98 -6.32
CA SER A 171 2.27 12.91 -5.59
C SER A 171 2.28 13.62 -4.23
N GLY A 172 1.39 14.61 -4.05
CA GLY A 172 1.22 15.32 -2.78
C GLY A 172 0.43 14.55 -1.72
N LYS A 173 -0.29 13.49 -2.09
CA LYS A 173 -1.06 12.66 -1.15
C LYS A 173 -0.34 11.35 -0.87
N ARG A 174 -0.05 11.11 0.42
CA ARG A 174 0.53 9.86 0.91
C ARG A 174 -0.44 9.14 1.84
N TYR A 175 -0.69 7.88 1.55
CA TYR A 175 -1.43 6.97 2.41
C TYR A 175 -0.43 6.22 3.29
N THR A 176 -0.51 6.43 4.60
CA THR A 176 0.40 5.84 5.57
C THR A 176 -0.26 4.70 6.37
N PRO A 177 0.55 3.86 7.02
CA PRO A 177 0.07 2.84 7.93
C PRO A 177 -0.88 3.41 8.97
N SER A 178 -2.02 2.75 9.15
CA SER A 178 -3.04 3.16 10.11
C SER A 178 -3.68 1.96 10.79
N THR A 179 -4.17 2.18 12.00
CA THR A 179 -4.92 1.16 12.74
C THR A 179 -6.41 1.28 12.41
N PHE A 180 -6.99 0.21 11.88
CA PHE A 180 -8.43 0.11 11.61
C PHE A 180 -8.93 -1.31 11.90
N ALA A 181 -10.23 -1.44 12.13
CA ALA A 181 -10.86 -2.74 12.37
C ALA A 181 -10.92 -3.52 11.06
N ARG A 182 -10.06 -4.54 10.92
CA ARG A 182 -10.05 -5.46 9.77
C ARG A 182 -11.24 -6.41 9.86
N ARG A 183 -12.06 -6.47 8.80
CA ARG A 183 -13.28 -7.30 8.76
C ARG A 183 -13.36 -8.27 7.56
N GLY A 184 -12.32 -8.34 6.74
CA GLY A 184 -12.19 -9.30 5.64
C GLY A 184 -11.51 -10.62 6.04
N ASP A 185 -11.65 -11.64 5.19
CA ASP A 185 -10.84 -12.86 5.28
C ASP A 185 -9.35 -12.46 5.24
N PRO A 186 -8.51 -12.95 6.17
CA PRO A 186 -7.08 -12.63 6.17
C PRO A 186 -6.38 -12.96 4.86
N GLY A 187 -6.93 -13.76 3.94
CA GLY A 187 -6.34 -14.03 2.64
C GLY A 187 -4.93 -14.65 2.73
N ARG A 188 -4.31 -14.95 1.59
CA ARG A 188 -2.93 -15.47 1.55
C ARG A 188 -1.95 -14.38 1.17
N TRP A 189 -0.82 -14.32 1.87
CA TRP A 189 0.29 -13.43 1.52
C TRP A 189 0.83 -13.82 0.14
N GLN A 190 0.85 -12.87 -0.78
CA GLN A 190 1.40 -13.01 -2.13
C GLN A 190 2.83 -12.50 -2.13
N ARG A 191 3.79 -13.41 -2.36
CA ARG A 191 5.20 -13.05 -2.49
C ARG A 191 5.38 -12.14 -3.70
N ILE A 192 6.05 -11.00 -3.54
CA ILE A 192 6.49 -10.20 -4.68
C ILE A 192 7.89 -10.65 -5.08
N GLU A 193 8.03 -11.05 -6.34
CA GLU A 193 9.31 -11.36 -6.96
C GLU A 193 9.93 -10.06 -7.47
N ALA A 194 11.19 -9.82 -7.09
CA ALA A 194 11.99 -8.67 -7.52
C ALA A 194 12.98 -9.11 -8.61
#